data_AF-A0A1F9RFG7-F1
#
_entry.id   AF-A0A1F9RFG7-F1
#
_cell.length_a   1.000
_cell.length_b   1.000
_cell.length_c   1.000
_cell.angle_alpha   90.00
_cell.angle_beta   90.00
_cell.angle_gamma   90.00
#
_symmetry.space_group_name_H-M   'P 1'
#
loop_
_entity.id
_entity.type
_entity.pdbx_description
1 polymer ?
#
loop_
_entity_poly.entity_id
_entity_poly.type
_entity_poly.pdbx_seq_one_letter_code
_entity_poly.pdbx_strand_id
1 'polypeptide(L)'
;MSVAGVCRDVKDFLRTLAGDLPEVLPRPRVYKPRWRRVRVGGAAPTAAQRRAAREIIGARVAHWAAVLGVEYKKVFIKNQRSMWGSCSMRRNLNFNWRLAAATPEALDYVVIHELCHLREMNHSKKFWAHVGAACPDYKLRRRWLRDNAALLRRTDILN
;
A
#
# COMPACT_ATOMS: atom_id res chain seq x y z
N MET A 1 -18.81 -2.84 16.51
CA MET A 1 -18.08 -2.08 15.48
C MET A 1 -16.64 -2.57 15.45
N SER A 2 -16.26 -3.38 14.44
CA SER A 2 -15.06 -4.22 14.48
C SER A 2 -13.88 -3.65 13.69
N VAL A 3 -12.72 -3.67 14.32
CA VAL A 3 -11.41 -3.26 13.79
C VAL A 3 -10.89 -4.36 12.85
N ALA A 4 -11.35 -4.40 11.60
CA ALA A 4 -11.06 -5.50 10.66
C ALA A 4 -10.51 -5.06 9.29
N GLY A 5 -9.78 -3.94 9.24
CA GLY A 5 -9.30 -3.35 7.98
C GLY A 5 -7.93 -3.81 7.48
N VAL A 6 -7.27 -4.79 8.13
CA VAL A 6 -5.89 -5.20 7.76
C VAL A 6 -5.81 -6.67 7.35
N CYS A 7 -6.88 -7.45 7.55
CA CYS A 7 -6.85 -8.91 7.39
C CYS A 7 -7.70 -9.43 6.21
N ARG A 8 -8.42 -8.57 5.48
CA ARG A 8 -9.13 -8.96 4.25
C ARG A 8 -8.20 -8.91 3.04
N ASP A 9 -7.43 -7.85 2.87
CA ASP A 9 -6.57 -7.60 1.70
C ASP A 9 -5.50 -8.67 1.47
N VAL A 10 -4.89 -9.20 2.54
CA VAL A 10 -3.95 -10.33 2.45
C VAL A 10 -4.68 -11.62 2.08
N LYS A 11 -5.88 -11.86 2.64
CA LYS A 11 -6.67 -13.06 2.33
C LYS A 11 -7.19 -13.05 0.91
N ASP A 12 -7.63 -11.90 0.42
CA ASP A 12 -8.15 -11.74 -0.93
C ASP A 12 -7.03 -11.86 -1.96
N PHE A 13 -5.85 -11.29 -1.68
CA PHE A 13 -4.66 -11.55 -2.49
C PHE A 13 -4.25 -13.03 -2.52
N LEU A 14 -4.20 -13.71 -1.36
CA LEU A 14 -3.86 -15.14 -1.32
C LEU A 14 -4.88 -16.01 -2.05
N ARG A 15 -6.17 -15.62 -2.06
CA ARG A 15 -7.21 -16.30 -2.86
C ARG A 15 -7.00 -16.12 -4.36
N THR A 16 -6.56 -14.94 -4.81
CA THR A 16 -6.26 -14.71 -6.23
C THR A 16 -5.04 -15.47 -6.74
N LEU A 17 -4.07 -15.80 -5.87
CA LEU A 17 -2.90 -16.62 -6.21
C LEU A 17 -3.19 -18.13 -6.25
N ALA A 18 -4.27 -18.59 -5.61
CA ALA A 18 -4.58 -20.01 -5.50
C ALA A 18 -5.00 -20.66 -6.83
N GLY A 19 -5.31 -19.86 -7.87
CA GLY A 19 -5.68 -20.36 -9.20
C GLY A 19 -4.51 -20.61 -10.16
N ASP A 20 -3.29 -20.15 -9.83
CA ASP A 20 -2.11 -20.20 -10.71
C ASP A 20 -0.98 -21.08 -10.14
N LEU A 21 -1.25 -21.89 -9.10
CA LEU A 21 -0.23 -22.74 -8.46
C LEU A 21 -0.22 -24.14 -9.09
N PRO A 22 0.95 -24.64 -9.56
CA PRO A 22 1.05 -26.03 -9.97
C PRO A 22 0.75 -26.96 -8.79
N GLU A 23 0.07 -28.08 -9.08
CA GLU A 23 -0.45 -29.08 -8.12
C GLU A 23 0.60 -29.73 -7.20
N VAL A 24 1.88 -29.41 -7.43
CA VAL A 24 3.06 -29.97 -6.78
C VAL A 24 3.33 -29.36 -5.38
N LEU A 25 2.60 -28.32 -4.97
CA LEU A 25 2.77 -27.68 -3.66
C LEU A 25 1.62 -28.02 -2.69
N PRO A 26 1.90 -28.58 -1.50
CA PRO A 26 0.84 -28.85 -0.52
C PRO A 26 0.17 -27.54 -0.09
N ARG A 27 -1.17 -27.59 0.10
CA ARG A 27 -1.95 -26.44 0.57
C ARG A 27 -1.27 -25.81 1.80
N PRO A 28 -0.93 -24.51 1.78
CA PRO A 28 -0.21 -23.91 2.89
C PRO A 28 -1.03 -24.03 4.17
N ARG A 29 -0.43 -24.63 5.21
CA ARG A 29 -1.04 -24.66 6.55
C ARG A 29 -1.35 -23.21 6.95
N VAL A 30 -2.60 -22.95 7.31
CA VAL A 30 -3.02 -21.65 7.82
C VAL A 30 -2.30 -21.41 9.15
N TYR A 31 -1.14 -20.76 9.08
CA TYR A 31 -0.43 -20.28 10.24
C TYR A 31 -1.35 -19.31 10.98
N LYS A 32 -1.76 -19.67 12.21
CA LYS A 32 -2.43 -18.76 13.14
C LYS A 32 -1.34 -18.06 13.95
N PRO A 33 -0.98 -16.80 13.66
CA PRO A 33 0.04 -16.12 14.45
C PRO A 33 -0.48 -15.98 15.88
N ARG A 34 0.29 -16.44 16.87
CA ARG A 34 0.12 -15.95 18.25
C ARG A 34 0.59 -14.51 18.24
N TRP A 35 -0.33 -13.57 18.06
CA TRP A 35 -0.05 -12.14 18.18
C TRP A 35 0.30 -11.82 19.64
N ARG A 36 1.55 -12.09 20.06
CA ARG A 36 2.14 -11.26 21.12
C ARG A 36 2.20 -9.86 20.54
N ARG A 37 1.55 -8.92 21.21
CA ARG A 37 1.49 -7.50 20.85
C ARG A 37 2.88 -6.90 21.02
N VAL A 38 3.82 -7.22 20.12
CA VAL A 38 5.12 -6.54 20.08
C VAL A 38 4.81 -5.09 19.72
N ARG A 39 5.09 -4.17 20.65
CA ARG A 39 4.96 -2.72 20.42
C ARG A 39 6.06 -2.27 19.45
N VAL A 40 5.92 -2.58 18.17
CA VAL A 40 6.74 -1.96 17.13
C VAL A 40 5.95 -0.78 16.56
N GLY A 41 5.77 0.25 17.38
CA GLY A 41 5.25 1.53 16.94
C GLY A 41 6.42 2.46 16.70
N GLY A 42 6.88 2.59 15.46
CA GLY A 42 7.89 3.60 15.13
C GLY A 42 7.39 5.00 15.52
N ALA A 43 8.31 5.86 15.96
CA ALA A 43 8.07 7.24 16.36
C ALA A 43 7.18 8.00 15.36
N ALA A 44 6.42 8.96 15.88
CA ALA A 44 5.65 9.88 15.06
C ALA A 44 6.58 10.73 14.19
N PRO A 45 6.20 11.07 12.95
CA PRO A 45 7.01 11.95 12.12
C PRO A 45 7.07 13.36 12.72
N THR A 46 8.21 14.01 12.56
CA THR A 46 8.35 15.45 12.84
C THR A 46 7.47 16.26 11.88
N ALA A 47 7.24 17.54 12.20
CA ALA A 47 6.50 18.43 11.31
C ALA A 47 7.17 18.55 9.93
N ALA A 48 8.50 18.61 9.89
CA ALA A 48 9.27 18.68 8.65
C ALA A 48 9.11 17.40 7.80
N GLN A 49 9.25 16.22 8.41
CA GLN A 49 9.03 14.94 7.72
C GLN A 49 7.61 14.82 7.17
N ARG A 50 6.60 15.26 7.95
CA ARG A 50 5.21 15.28 7.50
C ARG A 50 4.97 16.23 6.33
N ARG A 51 5.63 17.39 6.32
CA ARG A 51 5.54 18.37 5.23
C ARG A 51 6.19 17.81 3.96
N ALA A 52 7.42 17.31 4.04
CA ALA A 52 8.13 16.70 2.92
C ALA A 52 7.33 15.52 2.34
N ALA A 53 6.80 14.63 3.20
CA ALA A 53 5.97 13.53 2.73
C ALA A 53 4.68 14.00 2.04
N ARG A 54 4.07 15.10 2.50
CA ARG A 54 2.89 15.67 1.85
C ARG A 54 3.22 16.21 0.46
N GLU A 55 4.35 16.91 0.31
CA GLU A 55 4.81 17.47 -0.97
C GLU A 55 5.13 16.36 -1.96
N ILE A 56 6.00 15.42 -1.58
CA ILE A 56 6.45 14.31 -2.44
C ILE A 56 5.25 13.45 -2.86
N ILE A 57 4.48 12.93 -1.89
CA ILE A 57 3.37 12.03 -2.18
C ILE A 57 2.25 12.78 -2.93
N GLY A 58 1.96 14.02 -2.53
CA GLY A 58 0.95 14.86 -3.19
C GLY A 58 1.27 15.09 -4.67
N ALA A 59 2.53 15.37 -5.00
CA ALA A 59 2.96 15.54 -6.39
C ALA A 59 2.78 14.26 -7.21
N ARG A 60 3.15 13.09 -6.67
CA ARG A 60 2.94 11.81 -7.36
C ARG A 60 1.46 11.48 -7.53
N VAL A 61 0.64 11.73 -6.50
CA VAL A 61 -0.82 11.54 -6.58
C VAL A 61 -1.43 12.41 -7.67
N ALA A 62 -1.08 13.70 -7.73
CA ALA A 62 -1.60 14.61 -8.75
C ALA A 62 -1.21 14.15 -10.18
N HIS A 63 0.06 13.80 -10.37
CA HIS A 63 0.56 13.29 -11.64
C HIS A 63 -0.20 12.04 -12.10
N TRP A 64 -0.26 11.00 -11.26
CA TRP A 64 -0.90 9.73 -11.64
C TRP A 64 -2.42 9.84 -11.72
N ALA A 65 -3.06 10.71 -10.93
CA ALA A 65 -4.50 10.96 -11.07
C ALA A 65 -4.83 11.55 -12.44
N ALA A 66 -4.00 12.47 -12.95
CA ALA A 66 -4.13 13.01 -14.29
C ALA A 66 -3.88 11.94 -15.37
N VAL A 67 -2.80 11.17 -15.26
CA VAL A 67 -2.48 10.08 -16.21
C VAL A 67 -3.59 9.03 -16.26
N LEU A 68 -4.15 8.68 -15.11
CA LEU A 68 -5.23 7.70 -15.00
C LEU A 68 -6.61 8.30 -15.31
N GLY A 69 -6.76 9.61 -15.45
CA GLY A 69 -8.06 10.27 -15.62
C GLY A 69 -9.04 9.95 -14.49
N VAL A 70 -8.60 10.12 -13.23
CA VAL A 70 -9.44 9.89 -12.04
C VAL A 70 -9.41 11.06 -11.07
N GLU A 71 -10.53 11.34 -10.43
CA GLU A 71 -10.64 12.40 -9.42
C GLU A 71 -10.65 11.83 -8.00
N TYR A 72 -9.98 12.50 -7.06
CA TYR A 72 -10.00 12.14 -5.65
C TYR A 72 -10.40 13.35 -4.79
N LYS A 73 -10.83 13.11 -3.55
CA LYS A 73 -11.33 14.16 -2.67
C LYS A 73 -10.23 14.81 -1.84
N LYS A 74 -9.53 14.03 -1.02
CA LYS A 74 -8.46 14.51 -0.12
C LYS A 74 -7.35 13.48 0.00
N VAL A 75 -6.12 13.97 0.20
CA VAL A 75 -4.93 13.17 0.51
C VAL A 75 -4.55 13.41 1.97
N PHE A 76 -4.37 12.32 2.72
CA PHE A 76 -3.95 12.37 4.12
C PHE A 76 -2.63 11.65 4.33
N ILE A 77 -1.72 12.30 5.04
CA ILE A 77 -0.45 11.70 5.49
C ILE A 77 -0.63 11.14 6.90
N LYS A 78 -0.48 9.82 7.05
CA LYS A 78 -0.74 9.05 8.27
C LYS A 78 0.52 8.34 8.78
N ASN A 79 0.51 7.96 10.05
CA ASN A 79 1.56 7.14 10.69
C ASN A 79 1.01 5.72 10.94
N GLN A 80 0.70 4.99 9.89
CA GLN A 80 0.09 3.66 9.98
C GLN A 80 1.15 2.58 10.21
N ARG A 81 0.80 1.53 10.96
CA ARG A 81 1.74 0.43 11.28
C ARG A 81 1.71 -0.68 10.24
N SER A 82 0.55 -1.00 9.70
CA SER A 82 0.34 -2.19 8.89
C SER A 82 0.19 -1.91 7.40
N MET A 83 -0.10 -0.66 7.02
CA MET A 83 -0.49 -0.30 5.65
C MET A 83 0.39 0.83 5.13
N TRP A 84 0.63 0.79 3.81
CA TRP A 84 1.32 1.82 3.06
C TRP A 84 0.34 2.86 2.52
N GLY A 85 -0.83 2.43 2.05
CA GLY A 85 -1.91 3.30 1.61
C GLY A 85 -3.29 2.74 1.97
N SER A 86 -4.34 3.54 1.74
CA SER A 86 -5.73 3.08 1.66
C SER A 86 -6.61 4.12 0.96
N CYS A 87 -7.57 3.67 0.18
CA CYS A 87 -8.65 4.47 -0.38
C CYS A 87 -9.97 4.19 0.36
N SER A 88 -10.75 5.24 0.64
CA SER A 88 -12.09 5.10 1.20
C SER A 88 -13.16 5.24 0.11
N MET A 89 -14.37 4.70 0.34
CA MET A 89 -15.52 4.90 -0.55
C MET A 89 -15.87 6.39 -0.79
N ARG A 90 -15.46 7.29 0.12
CA ARG A 90 -15.59 8.75 -0.04
C ARG A 90 -14.49 9.37 -0.90
N ARG A 91 -13.71 8.56 -1.62
CA ARG A 91 -12.60 8.96 -2.48
C ARG A 91 -11.47 9.72 -1.76
N ASN A 92 -11.33 9.50 -0.44
CA ASN A 92 -10.17 9.99 0.30
C ASN A 92 -9.05 8.96 0.26
N LEU A 93 -7.85 9.44 -0.01
CA LEU A 93 -6.62 8.65 -0.06
C LEU A 93 -5.82 8.89 1.21
N ASN A 94 -5.33 7.81 1.83
CA ASN A 94 -4.41 7.89 2.96
C ASN A 94 -3.09 7.24 2.55
N PHE A 95 -1.99 7.86 2.92
CA PHE A 95 -0.65 7.33 2.69
C PHE A 95 0.18 7.37 3.96
N ASN A 96 1.06 6.40 4.11
CA ASN A 96 2.06 6.37 5.17
C ASN A 96 3.18 7.35 4.84
N TRP A 97 3.52 8.23 5.78
CA TRP A 97 4.57 9.25 5.58
C TRP A 97 5.93 8.66 5.17
N ARG A 98 6.22 7.43 5.62
CA ARG A 98 7.46 6.71 5.31
C ARG A 98 7.63 6.38 3.83
N LEU A 99 6.56 6.39 3.04
CA LEU A 99 6.67 6.22 1.58
C LEU A 99 7.47 7.32 0.90
N ALA A 100 7.62 8.48 1.54
CA ALA A 100 8.50 9.54 1.05
C ALA A 100 9.98 9.13 1.01
N ALA A 101 10.37 8.09 1.76
CA ALA A 101 11.71 7.52 1.76
C ALA A 101 11.84 6.25 0.89
N ALA A 102 10.75 5.80 0.26
CA ALA A 102 10.80 4.70 -0.69
C ALA A 102 11.43 5.16 -2.01
N THR A 103 11.87 4.21 -2.85
CA THR A 103 12.26 4.60 -4.21
C THR A 103 11.06 5.20 -4.95
N PRO A 104 11.28 6.12 -5.91
CA PRO A 104 10.20 6.75 -6.65
C PRO A 104 9.20 5.76 -7.25
N GLU A 105 9.67 4.64 -7.79
CA GLU A 105 8.83 3.62 -8.44
C GLU A 105 8.03 2.80 -7.43
N ALA A 106 8.58 2.58 -6.22
CA ALA A 106 7.86 1.91 -5.15
C ALA A 106 6.75 2.81 -4.58
N LEU A 107 7.02 4.12 -4.45
CA LEU A 107 6.02 5.11 -4.10
C LEU A 107 4.91 5.18 -5.17
N ASP A 108 5.30 5.26 -6.44
CA ASP A 108 4.36 5.30 -7.58
C ASP A 108 3.43 4.11 -7.59
N TYR A 109 3.96 2.91 -7.40
CA TYR A 109 3.15 1.71 -7.32
C TYR A 109 2.07 1.83 -6.25
N VAL A 110 2.39 2.34 -5.05
CA VAL A 110 1.38 2.52 -3.99
C VAL A 110 0.36 3.60 -4.39
N VAL A 111 0.81 4.71 -4.98
CA VAL A 111 -0.07 5.77 -5.45
C VAL A 111 -1.06 5.26 -6.51
N ILE A 112 -0.56 4.56 -7.52
CA ILE A 112 -1.37 3.93 -8.57
C ILE A 112 -2.35 2.94 -7.95
N HIS A 113 -1.91 2.10 -7.01
CA HIS A 113 -2.77 1.15 -6.31
C HIS A 113 -3.97 1.84 -5.64
N GLU A 114 -3.72 2.90 -4.88
CA GLU A 114 -4.79 3.63 -4.20
C GLU A 114 -5.68 4.41 -5.18
N LEU A 115 -5.16 4.90 -6.29
CA LEU A 115 -5.94 5.56 -7.34
C LEU A 115 -6.81 4.57 -8.12
N CYS A 116 -6.32 3.36 -8.39
CA CYS A 116 -7.12 2.30 -9.01
C CYS A 116 -8.33 1.91 -8.17
N HIS A 117 -8.25 2.07 -6.83
CA HIS A 117 -9.40 1.86 -5.96
C HIS A 117 -10.56 2.83 -6.22
N LEU A 118 -10.32 3.98 -6.86
CA LEU A 118 -11.38 4.90 -7.27
C LEU A 118 -12.27 4.34 -8.38
N ARG A 119 -11.79 3.31 -9.10
CA ARG A 119 -12.55 2.58 -10.14
C ARG A 119 -13.07 1.24 -9.62
N GLU A 120 -12.26 0.53 -8.82
CA GLU A 120 -12.58 -0.80 -8.31
C GLU A 120 -12.14 -0.94 -6.84
N MET A 121 -13.09 -0.96 -5.91
CA MET A 121 -12.80 -0.90 -4.47
C MET A 121 -12.26 -2.22 -3.88
N ASN A 122 -12.37 -3.33 -4.63
CA ASN A 122 -11.84 -4.63 -4.24
C ASN A 122 -10.61 -5.00 -5.08
N HIS A 123 -9.81 -5.98 -4.65
CA HIS A 123 -8.64 -6.46 -5.40
C HIS A 123 -8.99 -7.54 -6.45
N SER A 124 -10.10 -7.37 -7.18
CA SER A 124 -10.51 -8.31 -8.24
C SER A 124 -9.52 -8.35 -9.41
N LYS A 125 -9.75 -9.27 -10.35
CA LYS A 125 -9.01 -9.32 -11.62
C LYS A 125 -9.05 -7.98 -12.38
N LYS A 126 -10.19 -7.26 -12.35
CA LYS A 126 -10.33 -5.94 -12.97
C LYS A 126 -9.45 -4.89 -12.31
N PHE A 127 -9.39 -4.88 -10.98
CA PHE A 127 -8.47 -4.01 -10.24
C PHE A 127 -7.02 -4.23 -10.66
N TRP A 128 -6.56 -5.49 -10.68
CA TRP A 128 -5.19 -5.79 -11.07
C TRP A 128 -4.91 -5.51 -12.55
N ALA A 129 -5.91 -5.59 -13.42
CA ALA A 129 -5.78 -5.14 -14.81
C ALA A 129 -5.54 -3.63 -14.89
N HIS A 130 -6.26 -2.82 -14.11
CA HIS A 130 -6.00 -1.38 -14.03
C HIS A 130 -4.61 -1.04 -13.50
N VAL A 131 -4.17 -1.73 -12.42
CA VAL A 131 -2.83 -1.55 -11.87
C VAL A 131 -1.77 -1.95 -12.89
N GLY A 132 -1.90 -3.11 -13.51
CA GLY A 132 -0.93 -3.63 -14.49
C GLY A 132 -0.84 -2.80 -15.77
N ALA A 133 -1.94 -2.18 -16.20
CA ALA A 133 -1.94 -1.28 -17.34
C ALA A 133 -1.12 -0.01 -17.07
N ALA A 134 -1.16 0.51 -15.84
CA ALA A 134 -0.46 1.74 -15.46
C ALA A 134 0.95 1.50 -14.92
N CYS A 135 1.19 0.36 -14.29
CA CYS A 135 2.48 -0.06 -13.73
C CYS A 135 2.71 -1.54 -14.08
N PRO A 136 3.24 -1.83 -15.28
CA PRO A 136 3.44 -3.21 -15.76
C PRO A 136 4.33 -4.06 -14.84
N ASP A 137 5.28 -3.41 -14.16
CA ASP A 137 6.24 -4.01 -13.24
C ASP A 137 5.78 -3.98 -11.76
N TYR A 138 4.49 -3.75 -11.50
CA TYR A 138 3.95 -3.62 -10.13
C TYR A 138 4.32 -4.78 -9.21
N LYS A 139 4.47 -6.00 -9.74
CA LYS A 139 4.88 -7.18 -8.97
C LYS A 139 6.28 -7.02 -8.38
N LEU A 140 7.20 -6.40 -9.12
CA LEU A 140 8.56 -6.08 -8.66
C LEU A 140 8.51 -5.02 -7.57
N ARG A 141 7.76 -3.93 -7.78
CA ARG A 141 7.62 -2.82 -6.83
C ARG A 141 6.98 -3.27 -5.51
N ARG A 142 5.96 -4.13 -5.61
CA ARG A 142 5.34 -4.76 -4.45
C ARG A 142 6.29 -5.66 -3.67
N ARG A 143 7.12 -6.46 -4.38
CA ARG A 143 8.15 -7.29 -3.76
C ARG A 143 9.17 -6.42 -3.03
N TRP A 144 9.67 -5.37 -3.68
CA TRP A 144 10.60 -4.43 -3.07
C TRP A 144 10.04 -3.81 -1.78
N LEU A 145 8.78 -3.37 -1.78
CA LEU A 145 8.12 -2.83 -0.57
C LEU A 145 8.00 -3.85 0.56
N ARG A 146 7.75 -5.11 0.25
CA ARG A 146 7.68 -6.18 1.25
C ARG A 146 9.05 -6.42 1.86
N ASP A 147 10.07 -6.53 1.02
CA ASP A 147 11.43 -6.89 1.43
C ASP A 147 12.10 -5.73 2.19
N ASN A 148 11.77 -4.48 1.85
CA ASN A 148 12.24 -3.26 2.52
C ASN A 148 11.28 -2.72 3.58
N ALA A 149 10.18 -3.43 3.90
CA ALA A 149 9.18 -2.92 4.83
C ALA A 149 9.74 -2.68 6.23
N ALA A 150 10.61 -3.58 6.70
CA ALA A 150 11.26 -3.45 8.00
C ALA A 150 12.16 -2.21 8.03
N LEU A 151 12.97 -2.02 6.97
CA LEU A 151 13.85 -0.87 6.81
C LEU A 151 13.06 0.43 6.85
N LEU A 152 12.10 0.62 5.93
CA LEU A 152 11.27 1.84 5.86
C LEU A 152 10.53 2.15 7.17
N ARG A 153 10.20 1.14 7.98
CA ARG A 153 9.51 1.30 9.27
C ARG A 153 10.43 1.72 10.41
N ARG A 154 11.74 1.57 10.27
CA ARG A 154 12.71 2.10 11.24
C ARG A 154 12.74 3.63 11.15
N THR A 155 13.02 4.24 12.29
CA THR A 155 12.82 5.68 12.55
C THR A 155 14.04 6.54 12.22
N ASP A 156 15.11 5.92 11.75
CA ASP A 156 16.46 6.46 11.60
C ASP A 156 16.85 6.80 10.15
N ILE A 157 16.00 6.51 9.16
CA ILE A 157 16.37 6.67 7.73
C ILE A 157 16.34 8.13 7.23
N LEU A 158 15.72 9.04 7.97
CA LEU A 158 15.60 10.46 7.58
C LEU A 158 16.35 11.42 8.52
N ASN A 159 17.38 10.93 9.21
CA ASN A 159 18.27 11.76 10.01
C ASN A 159 19.62 11.92 9.31
#